data_AF-A0A957Z5K6-F1
#
_entry.id   AF-A0A957Z5K6-F1
#
_cell.length_a   1.000
_cell.length_b   1.000
_cell.length_c   1.000
_cell.angle_alpha   90.00
_cell.angle_beta   90.00
_cell.angle_gamma   90.00
#
_symmetry.space_group_name_H-M   'P 1'
#
loop_
_entity.id
_entity.type
_entity.pdbx_description
1 polymer ?
#
loop_
_entity_poly.entity_id
_entity_poly.type
_entity_poly.pdbx_seq_one_letter_code
_entity_poly.pdbx_strand_id
1 'polypeptide(L)'
;ELDEMDSALAMRAEEVLMGLLTNPVEPVAVQCRALESIAYSGETAVRQFIEDAYYSPLEEMRLSALVAMGRSADIRWRRLARAELGSPSPAMRAEAATACGELEAKAALPDLLELLDDEEQIVRLSVIFALGRLGGQRARAALEEIAAGEDVYEAQAAEMALEEMMFYTGADATAIPLFDDADDEDLLEDVDPWDEWPDDDDDDLGEYE
;
A
#
# COMPACT_ATOMS: atom_id res chain seq x y z
N GLU A 1 -4.98 -29.90 4.75
CA GLU A 1 -3.63 -30.32 4.32
C GLU A 1 -3.03 -29.43 3.21
N LEU A 2 -3.80 -28.86 2.27
CA LEU A 2 -3.24 -27.98 1.24
C LEU A 2 -2.87 -26.56 1.73
N ASP A 3 -3.48 -26.05 2.80
CA ASP A 3 -3.15 -24.72 3.36
C ASP A 3 -1.86 -24.68 4.20
N GLU A 4 -1.41 -25.83 4.72
CA GLU A 4 -0.20 -25.89 5.56
C GLU A 4 1.10 -26.01 4.73
N MET A 5 1.00 -26.57 3.51
CA MET A 5 2.14 -26.68 2.60
C MET A 5 2.59 -25.32 2.06
N ASP A 6 1.67 -24.37 1.88
CA ASP A 6 1.98 -23.04 1.35
C ASP A 6 2.75 -22.20 2.39
N SER A 7 2.33 -22.26 3.65
CA SER A 7 3.03 -21.57 4.76
C SER A 7 4.44 -22.12 4.99
N ALA A 8 4.63 -23.45 4.96
CA ALA A 8 5.95 -24.04 5.11
C ALA A 8 6.90 -23.67 3.94
N LEU A 9 6.38 -23.55 2.72
CA LEU A 9 7.16 -23.11 1.56
C LEU A 9 7.49 -21.62 1.63
N ALA A 10 6.53 -20.78 2.03
CA ALA A 10 6.75 -19.35 2.24
C ALA A 10 7.83 -19.10 3.30
N MET A 11 7.74 -19.76 4.45
CA MET A 11 8.71 -19.63 5.54
C MET A 11 10.12 -20.07 5.11
N ARG A 12 10.22 -21.17 4.33
CA ARG A 12 11.50 -21.60 3.76
C ARG A 12 12.04 -20.61 2.73
N ALA A 13 11.17 -20.03 1.90
CA ALA A 13 11.58 -19.03 0.93
C ALA A 13 12.11 -17.78 1.64
N GLU A 14 11.42 -17.31 2.68
CA GLU A 14 11.86 -16.17 3.51
C GLU A 14 13.21 -16.45 4.17
N GLU A 15 13.40 -17.62 4.79
CA GLU A 15 14.67 -18.00 5.41
C GLU A 15 15.83 -17.99 4.40
N VAL A 16 15.60 -18.51 3.19
CA VAL A 16 16.58 -18.49 2.10
C VAL A 16 16.91 -17.06 1.68
N LEU A 17 15.89 -16.21 1.47
CA LEU A 17 16.08 -14.82 1.06
C LEU A 17 16.84 -14.01 2.12
N MET A 18 16.52 -14.19 3.40
CA MET A 18 17.27 -13.57 4.51
C MET A 18 18.72 -14.06 4.56
N GLY A 19 18.95 -15.35 4.30
CA GLY A 19 20.30 -15.91 4.20
C GLY A 19 21.12 -15.28 3.06
N LEU A 20 20.50 -15.02 1.91
CA LEU A 20 21.16 -14.36 0.78
C LEU A 20 21.55 -12.91 1.09
N LEU A 21 20.70 -12.17 1.80
CA LEU A 21 20.96 -10.77 2.15
C LEU A 21 22.17 -10.57 3.06
N THR A 22 22.46 -11.57 3.89
CA THR A 22 23.57 -11.50 4.87
C THR A 22 24.84 -12.19 4.38
N ASN A 23 24.82 -12.84 3.22
CA ASN A 23 25.95 -13.56 2.67
C ASN A 23 26.87 -12.61 1.87
N PRO A 24 28.10 -12.31 2.35
CA PRO A 24 29.01 -11.37 1.70
C PRO A 24 29.62 -11.90 0.40
N VAL A 25 29.46 -13.20 0.12
CA VAL A 25 29.94 -13.83 -1.12
C VAL A 25 28.93 -13.68 -2.25
N GLU A 26 27.66 -13.44 -1.92
CA GLU A 26 26.64 -13.26 -2.95
C GLU A 26 26.89 -11.98 -3.75
N PRO A 27 26.68 -12.02 -5.08
CA PRO A 27 26.69 -10.81 -5.89
C PRO A 27 25.65 -9.81 -5.38
N VAL A 28 25.99 -8.52 -5.46
CA VAL A 28 25.09 -7.41 -5.07
C VAL A 28 23.74 -7.53 -5.76
N ALA A 29 23.73 -7.88 -7.05
CA ALA A 29 22.48 -8.12 -7.79
C ALA A 29 21.59 -9.21 -7.18
N VAL A 30 22.16 -10.25 -6.57
CA VAL A 30 21.38 -11.29 -5.87
C VAL A 30 20.80 -10.76 -4.57
N GLN A 31 21.59 -9.99 -3.82
CA GLN A 31 21.13 -9.33 -2.58
C GLN A 31 20.00 -8.33 -2.88
N CYS A 32 20.12 -7.53 -3.95
CA CYS A 32 19.08 -6.64 -4.45
C CYS A 32 17.77 -7.39 -4.71
N ARG A 33 17.82 -8.48 -5.49
CA ARG A 33 16.60 -9.27 -5.77
C ARG A 33 16.04 -9.93 -4.53
N ALA A 34 16.88 -10.41 -3.62
CA ALA A 34 16.42 -10.97 -2.36
C ALA A 34 15.67 -9.93 -1.52
N LEU A 35 16.19 -8.70 -1.44
CA LEU A 35 15.59 -7.59 -0.69
C LEU A 35 14.23 -7.20 -1.30
N GLU A 36 14.20 -7.00 -2.61
CA GLU A 36 13.01 -6.62 -3.36
C GLU A 36 11.89 -7.66 -3.27
N SER A 37 12.24 -8.94 -3.18
CA SER A 37 11.28 -10.04 -3.03
C SER A 37 10.75 -10.15 -1.60
N ILE A 38 11.62 -10.08 -0.59
CA ILE A 38 11.20 -10.23 0.81
C ILE A 38 10.47 -8.98 1.33
N ALA A 39 10.55 -7.85 0.63
CA ALA A 39 9.89 -6.59 1.00
C ALA A 39 8.37 -6.70 1.22
N TYR A 40 7.70 -7.65 0.56
CA TYR A 40 6.26 -7.90 0.76
C TYR A 40 5.95 -8.59 2.10
N SER A 41 6.96 -9.11 2.79
CA SER A 41 6.80 -9.74 4.11
C SER A 41 6.60 -8.67 5.19
N GLY A 42 5.67 -8.90 6.11
CA GLY A 42 5.39 -8.03 7.27
C GLY A 42 6.42 -8.15 8.40
N GLU A 43 7.47 -8.95 8.20
CA GLU A 43 8.47 -9.26 9.23
C GLU A 43 9.29 -8.05 9.65
N THR A 44 9.54 -7.91 10.96
CA THR A 44 10.28 -6.76 11.50
C THR A 44 11.74 -6.76 11.05
N ALA A 45 12.32 -7.95 10.80
CA ALA A 45 13.69 -8.09 10.29
C ALA A 45 13.86 -7.46 8.91
N VAL A 46 12.84 -7.50 8.05
CA VAL A 46 12.87 -6.92 6.69
C VAL A 46 13.10 -5.41 6.75
N ARG A 47 12.52 -4.73 7.76
CA ARG A 47 12.74 -3.29 7.97
C ARG A 47 14.23 -2.96 8.13
N GLN A 48 14.95 -3.75 8.92
CA GLN A 48 16.38 -3.51 9.15
C GLN A 48 17.17 -3.71 7.86
N PHE A 49 16.86 -4.75 7.06
CA PHE A 49 17.52 -4.96 5.78
C PHE A 49 17.28 -3.82 4.79
N ILE A 50 16.06 -3.27 4.74
CA ILE A 50 15.75 -2.09 3.92
C ILE A 50 16.58 -0.88 4.40
N GLU A 51 16.67 -0.65 5.70
CA GLU A 51 17.45 0.46 6.27
C GLU A 51 18.94 0.33 5.97
N ASP A 52 19.51 -0.86 6.17
CA ASP A 52 20.93 -1.13 5.90
C ASP A 52 21.26 -0.96 4.41
N ALA A 53 20.36 -1.42 3.52
CA ALA A 53 20.49 -1.25 2.08
C ALA A 53 20.41 0.22 1.66
N TYR A 54 19.53 1.02 2.29
CA TYR A 54 19.40 2.45 2.01
C TYR A 54 20.66 3.25 2.36
N TYR A 55 21.38 2.85 3.42
CA TYR A 55 22.66 3.46 3.80
C TYR A 55 23.89 2.82 3.12
N SER A 56 23.67 1.92 2.17
CA SER A 56 24.76 1.26 1.44
C SER A 56 25.59 2.24 0.61
N PRO A 57 26.92 2.06 0.53
CA PRO A 57 27.75 2.83 -0.41
C PRO A 57 27.41 2.52 -1.87
N LEU A 58 26.79 1.36 -2.14
CA LEU A 58 26.45 0.90 -3.49
C LEU A 58 25.07 1.46 -3.91
N GLU A 59 25.03 2.16 -5.03
CA GLU A 59 23.78 2.73 -5.56
C GLU A 59 22.74 1.66 -5.88
N GLU A 60 23.16 0.50 -6.40
CA GLU A 60 22.27 -0.64 -6.67
C GLU A 60 21.49 -1.08 -5.42
N MET A 61 22.15 -1.12 -4.26
CA MET A 61 21.50 -1.46 -3.00
C MET A 61 20.55 -0.36 -2.53
N ARG A 62 20.91 0.92 -2.72
CA ARG A 62 20.03 2.04 -2.37
C ARG A 62 18.77 2.08 -3.24
N LEU A 63 18.90 1.77 -4.53
CA LEU A 63 17.76 1.61 -5.44
C LEU A 63 16.86 0.47 -4.98
N SER A 64 17.41 -0.72 -4.72
CA SER A 64 16.63 -1.84 -4.20
C SER A 64 15.99 -1.54 -2.84
N ALA A 65 16.61 -0.69 -2.03
CA ALA A 65 16.00 -0.21 -0.79
C ALA A 65 14.74 0.63 -1.07
N LEU A 66 14.78 1.57 -2.03
CA LEU A 66 13.59 2.33 -2.43
C LEU A 66 12.48 1.44 -3.01
N VAL A 67 12.83 0.48 -3.86
CA VAL A 67 11.87 -0.54 -4.35
C VAL A 67 11.22 -1.27 -3.17
N ALA A 68 12.05 -1.73 -2.23
CA ALA A 68 11.57 -2.47 -1.07
C ALA A 68 10.74 -1.60 -0.12
N MET A 69 11.07 -0.32 0.04
CA MET A 69 10.28 0.65 0.79
C MET A 69 8.87 0.77 0.22
N GLY A 70 8.74 0.90 -1.10
CA GLY A 70 7.45 0.94 -1.79
C GLY A 70 6.62 -0.32 -1.52
N ARG A 71 7.21 -1.48 -1.77
CA ARG A 71 6.57 -2.80 -1.65
C ARG A 71 6.20 -3.20 -0.22
N SER A 72 6.92 -2.71 0.77
CA SER A 72 6.63 -3.04 2.17
C SER A 72 5.39 -2.34 2.71
N ALA A 73 4.86 -1.34 1.99
CA ALA A 73 3.73 -0.50 2.42
C ALA A 73 3.91 0.12 3.83
N ASP A 74 5.15 0.21 4.34
CA ASP A 74 5.43 0.75 5.67
C ASP A 74 5.54 2.28 5.57
N ILE A 75 4.52 2.97 6.06
CA ILE A 75 4.38 4.43 5.99
C ILE A 75 5.58 5.21 6.58
N ARG A 76 6.42 4.56 7.40
CA ARG A 76 7.65 5.15 7.94
C ARG A 76 8.62 5.55 6.82
N TRP A 77 8.60 4.85 5.69
CA TRP A 77 9.49 5.11 4.56
C TRP A 77 9.10 6.34 3.74
N ARG A 78 7.87 6.83 3.87
CA ARG A 78 7.37 7.98 3.09
C ARG A 78 8.30 9.20 3.13
N ARG A 79 8.90 9.48 4.30
CA ARG A 79 9.83 10.61 4.44
C ARG A 79 11.13 10.38 3.69
N LEU A 80 11.69 9.17 3.76
CA LEU A 80 12.95 8.82 3.12
C LEU A 80 12.76 8.74 1.59
N ALA A 81 11.72 8.06 1.12
CA ALA A 81 11.37 8.03 -0.31
C ALA A 81 11.19 9.44 -0.88
N ARG A 82 10.43 10.32 -0.19
CA ARG A 82 10.25 11.71 -0.62
C ARG A 82 11.56 12.49 -0.69
N ALA A 83 12.50 12.26 0.23
CA ALA A 83 13.78 12.97 0.23
C ALA A 83 14.63 12.65 -1.02
N GLU A 84 14.51 11.44 -1.57
CA GLU A 84 15.25 11.00 -2.75
C GLU A 84 14.68 11.53 -4.08
N LEU A 85 13.53 12.21 -4.06
CA LEU A 85 13.01 12.94 -5.24
C LEU A 85 13.97 14.05 -5.70
N GLY A 86 14.81 14.57 -4.80
CA GLY A 86 15.85 15.56 -5.12
C GLY A 86 17.23 14.95 -5.42
N SER A 87 17.33 13.63 -5.63
CA SER A 87 18.61 12.95 -5.82
C SER A 87 19.32 13.39 -7.11
N PRO A 88 20.66 13.53 -7.12
CA PRO A 88 21.40 13.79 -8.36
C PRO A 88 21.33 12.62 -9.35
N SER A 89 21.06 11.40 -8.89
CA SER A 89 20.89 10.23 -9.76
C SER A 89 19.46 10.18 -10.30
N PRO A 90 19.25 10.18 -11.63
CA PRO A 90 17.92 10.02 -12.21
C PRO A 90 17.26 8.69 -11.85
N ALA A 91 18.04 7.62 -11.72
CA ALA A 91 17.52 6.32 -11.30
C ALA A 91 16.94 6.40 -9.87
N MET A 92 17.64 7.09 -8.96
CA MET A 92 17.15 7.30 -7.60
C MET A 92 15.89 8.17 -7.58
N ARG A 93 15.79 9.23 -8.38
CA ARG A 93 14.57 10.05 -8.47
C ARG A 93 13.38 9.26 -9.01
N ALA A 94 13.59 8.48 -10.06
CA ALA A 94 12.55 7.65 -10.66
C ALA A 94 12.03 6.61 -9.65
N GLU A 95 12.93 5.91 -8.96
CA GLU A 95 12.55 4.90 -7.97
C GLU A 95 11.89 5.55 -6.73
N ALA A 96 12.36 6.72 -6.32
CA ALA A 96 11.74 7.50 -5.25
C ALA A 96 10.31 7.91 -5.58
N ALA A 97 10.04 8.30 -6.84
CA ALA A 97 8.69 8.61 -7.31
C ALA A 97 7.80 7.37 -7.27
N THR A 98 8.27 6.23 -7.78
CA THR A 98 7.57 4.94 -7.69
C THR A 98 7.22 4.58 -6.25
N ALA A 99 8.21 4.61 -5.35
CA ALA A 99 8.03 4.31 -3.93
C ALA A 99 7.05 5.28 -3.25
N CYS A 100 7.08 6.58 -3.59
CA CYS A 100 6.11 7.55 -3.08
C CYS A 100 4.68 7.24 -3.52
N GLY A 101 4.49 6.78 -4.76
CA GLY A 101 3.20 6.30 -5.26
C GLY A 101 2.71 5.06 -4.51
N GLU A 102 3.55 4.03 -4.38
CA GLU A 102 3.23 2.78 -3.66
C GLU A 102 2.91 2.99 -2.19
N LEU A 103 3.64 3.91 -1.56
CA LEU A 103 3.41 4.26 -0.16
C LEU A 103 2.24 5.22 0.03
N GLU A 104 1.57 5.67 -1.03
CA GLU A 104 0.57 6.74 -0.98
C GLU A 104 1.05 7.98 -0.21
N ALA A 105 2.29 8.41 -0.48
CA ALA A 105 2.96 9.51 0.19
C ALA A 105 2.38 10.87 -0.24
N LYS A 106 1.15 11.20 0.16
CA LYS A 106 0.43 12.45 -0.23
C LYS A 106 1.23 13.74 -0.02
N ALA A 107 2.15 13.76 0.95
CA ALA A 107 3.02 14.89 1.22
C ALA A 107 4.06 15.15 0.10
N ALA A 108 4.35 14.16 -0.74
CA ALA A 108 5.26 14.25 -1.88
C ALA A 108 4.61 14.88 -3.13
N LEU A 109 3.28 15.09 -3.13
CA LEU A 109 2.56 15.60 -4.29
C LEU A 109 3.14 16.90 -4.87
N PRO A 110 3.53 17.92 -4.09
CA PRO A 110 4.14 19.13 -4.66
C PRO A 110 5.46 18.83 -5.38
N ASP A 111 6.34 18.00 -4.78
CA ASP A 111 7.65 17.67 -5.35
C ASP A 111 7.49 16.80 -6.61
N LEU A 112 6.53 15.87 -6.61
CA LEU A 112 6.21 15.05 -7.77
C LEU A 112 5.68 15.91 -8.93
N LEU A 113 4.83 16.90 -8.67
CA LEU A 113 4.36 17.80 -9.73
C LEU A 113 5.50 18.61 -10.35
N GLU A 114 6.53 18.98 -9.58
CA GLU A 114 7.74 19.64 -10.11
C GLU A 114 8.56 18.70 -11.00
N LEU A 115 8.64 17.41 -10.66
CA LEU A 115 9.36 16.40 -11.44
C LEU A 115 8.66 15.98 -12.74
N LEU A 116 7.46 16.49 -13.04
CA LEU A 116 6.86 16.35 -14.37
C LEU A 116 7.69 17.06 -15.45
N ASP A 117 8.52 18.04 -15.08
CA ASP A 117 9.45 18.74 -15.97
C ASP A 117 10.89 18.18 -15.90
N ASP A 118 11.10 17.01 -15.29
CA ASP A 118 12.45 16.41 -15.17
C ASP A 118 13.07 16.15 -16.55
N GLU A 119 14.39 16.36 -16.66
CA GLU A 119 15.14 16.17 -17.91
C GLU A 119 15.04 14.73 -18.43
N GLU A 120 14.94 13.76 -17.51
CA GLU A 120 14.99 12.34 -17.81
C GLU A 120 13.58 11.75 -17.94
N GLN A 121 13.25 11.22 -19.12
CA GLN A 121 11.91 10.68 -19.40
C GLN A 121 11.50 9.56 -18.45
N ILE A 122 12.45 8.74 -17.99
CA ILE A 122 12.19 7.69 -17.01
C ILE A 122 11.64 8.25 -15.69
N VAL A 123 12.11 9.42 -15.26
CA VAL A 123 11.64 10.09 -14.05
C VAL A 123 10.22 10.60 -14.27
N ARG A 124 9.97 11.30 -15.39
CA ARG A 124 8.64 11.81 -15.74
C ARG A 124 7.59 10.69 -15.79
N LEU A 125 7.91 9.56 -16.41
CA LEU A 125 7.04 8.39 -16.46
C LEU A 125 6.76 7.82 -15.06
N SER A 126 7.78 7.66 -14.21
CA SER A 126 7.59 7.22 -12.82
C SER A 126 6.68 8.17 -12.03
N VAL A 127 6.83 9.48 -12.24
CA VAL A 127 5.99 10.51 -11.62
C VAL A 127 4.53 10.37 -12.07
N ILE A 128 4.29 10.19 -13.37
CA ILE A 128 2.94 10.00 -13.93
C ILE A 128 2.23 8.83 -13.24
N PHE A 129 2.88 7.67 -13.13
CA PHE A 129 2.30 6.52 -12.41
C PHE A 129 2.09 6.82 -10.92
N ALA A 130 3.04 7.49 -10.26
CA ALA A 130 2.91 7.86 -8.86
C ALA A 130 1.71 8.80 -8.62
N LEU A 131 1.45 9.75 -9.51
CA LEU A 131 0.30 10.65 -9.45
C LEU A 131 -1.02 9.89 -9.60
N GLY A 132 -1.07 8.87 -10.47
CA GLY A 132 -2.24 7.98 -10.61
C GLY A 132 -2.61 7.32 -9.28
N ARG A 133 -1.60 6.76 -8.59
CA ARG A 133 -1.75 6.11 -7.28
C ARG A 133 -2.10 7.08 -6.15
N LEU A 134 -1.46 8.26 -6.11
CA LEU A 134 -1.76 9.26 -5.08
C LEU A 134 -3.18 9.82 -5.20
N GLY A 135 -3.67 9.96 -6.43
CA GLY A 135 -5.00 10.49 -6.70
C GLY A 135 -5.21 11.94 -6.28
N GLY A 136 -6.47 12.35 -6.29
CA GLY A 136 -6.91 13.68 -5.90
C GLY A 136 -6.89 14.70 -7.04
N GLN A 137 -7.58 15.82 -6.81
CA GLN A 137 -7.91 16.79 -7.86
C GLN A 137 -6.68 17.36 -8.60
N ARG A 138 -5.59 17.62 -7.87
CA ARG A 138 -4.37 18.20 -8.45
C ARG A 138 -3.60 17.19 -9.30
N ALA A 139 -3.48 15.95 -8.83
CA ALA A 139 -2.85 14.87 -9.59
C ALA A 139 -3.65 14.58 -10.86
N ARG A 140 -4.98 14.47 -10.74
CA ARG A 140 -5.89 14.29 -11.87
C ARG A 140 -5.75 15.39 -12.92
N ALA A 141 -5.75 16.66 -12.51
CA ALA A 141 -5.63 17.78 -13.44
C ALA A 141 -4.30 17.75 -14.20
N ALA A 142 -3.19 17.42 -13.52
CA ALA A 142 -1.89 17.29 -14.17
C ALA A 142 -1.87 16.12 -15.17
N LEU A 143 -2.44 14.96 -14.82
CA LEU A 143 -2.53 13.81 -15.73
C LEU A 143 -3.42 14.09 -16.94
N GLU A 144 -4.55 14.80 -16.78
CA GLU A 144 -5.42 15.20 -17.89
C GLU A 144 -4.69 16.14 -18.88
N GLU A 145 -3.85 17.03 -18.37
CA GLU A 145 -3.00 17.90 -19.20
C GLU A 145 -1.95 17.07 -19.98
N ILE A 146 -1.27 16.13 -19.32
CA ILE A 146 -0.26 15.26 -19.96
C ILE A 146 -0.89 14.34 -21.00
N ALA A 147 -2.06 13.76 -20.72
CA ALA A 147 -2.79 12.91 -21.65
C ALA A 147 -3.19 13.66 -22.93
N ALA A 148 -3.40 14.98 -22.86
CA ALA A 148 -3.67 15.83 -24.03
C ALA A 148 -2.39 16.34 -24.72
N GLY A 149 -1.22 15.98 -24.20
CA GLY A 149 0.10 16.41 -24.70
C GLY A 149 0.53 15.73 -26.00
N GLU A 150 1.69 16.14 -26.52
CA GLU A 150 2.24 15.63 -27.78
C GLU A 150 3.11 14.37 -27.61
N ASP A 151 3.71 14.14 -26.43
CA ASP A 151 4.53 12.95 -26.18
C ASP A 151 3.62 11.73 -26.01
N VAL A 152 3.68 10.82 -26.98
CA VAL A 152 2.81 9.63 -27.05
C VAL A 152 3.04 8.69 -25.86
N TYR A 153 4.27 8.58 -25.35
CA TYR A 153 4.57 7.68 -24.25
C TYR A 153 4.02 8.24 -22.93
N GLU A 154 4.21 9.53 -22.70
CA GLU A 154 3.70 10.21 -21.51
C GLU A 154 2.18 10.32 -21.53
N ALA A 155 1.58 10.61 -22.68
CA ALA A 155 0.13 10.64 -22.84
C ALA A 155 -0.50 9.27 -22.53
N GLN A 156 0.05 8.18 -23.07
CA GLN A 156 -0.41 6.82 -22.77
C GLN A 156 -0.24 6.46 -21.30
N ALA A 157 0.90 6.81 -20.70
CA ALA A 157 1.13 6.59 -19.28
C ALA A 157 0.12 7.36 -18.42
N ALA A 158 -0.21 8.59 -18.80
CA ALA A 158 -1.17 9.43 -18.10
C ALA A 158 -2.60 8.91 -18.23
N GLU A 159 -3.01 8.41 -19.40
CA GLU A 159 -4.28 7.72 -19.60
C GLU A 159 -4.38 6.49 -18.68
N MET A 160 -3.35 5.64 -18.64
CA MET A 160 -3.31 4.49 -17.73
C MET A 160 -3.39 4.90 -16.26
N ALA A 161 -2.66 5.94 -15.85
CA ALA A 161 -2.68 6.46 -14.49
C ALA A 161 -4.06 7.03 -14.10
N LEU A 162 -4.78 7.66 -15.04
CA LEU A 162 -6.15 8.13 -14.84
C LEU A 162 -7.14 6.96 -14.70
N GLU A 163 -7.00 5.92 -15.52
CA GLU A 163 -7.80 4.70 -15.41
C GLU A 163 -7.58 3.99 -14.06
N GLU A 164 -6.31 3.84 -13.64
CA GLU A 164 -5.95 3.29 -12.34
C GLU A 164 -6.56 4.12 -11.21
N MET A 165 -6.44 5.45 -11.27
CA MET A 165 -7.07 6.36 -10.31
C MET A 165 -8.60 6.18 -10.26
N MET A 166 -9.26 5.97 -11.39
CA MET A 166 -10.69 5.71 -11.47
C MET A 166 -11.07 4.35 -10.87
N PHE A 167 -10.21 3.33 -10.97
CA PHE A 167 -10.44 2.04 -10.31
C PHE A 167 -10.44 2.19 -8.78
N TYR A 168 -9.46 2.92 -8.23
CA TYR A 168 -9.35 3.18 -6.79
C TYR A 168 -10.44 4.12 -6.25
N THR A 169 -10.90 5.09 -7.05
CA THR A 169 -11.99 6.01 -6.66
C THR A 169 -13.39 5.48 -7.00
N GLY A 170 -13.49 4.53 -7.92
CA GLY A 170 -14.75 3.91 -8.37
C GLY A 170 -15.26 2.80 -7.46
N ALA A 171 -14.44 2.32 -6.53
CA ALA A 171 -14.86 1.35 -5.50
C ALA A 171 -15.65 2.00 -4.34
N ASP A 172 -15.75 3.33 -4.26
CA ASP A 172 -16.37 3.99 -3.11
C ASP A 172 -17.10 5.30 -3.45
N ALA A 173 -18.03 5.24 -4.42
CA ALA A 173 -19.08 6.25 -4.54
C ALA A 173 -20.48 5.74 -4.14
N THR A 174 -20.72 4.42 -4.06
CA THR A 174 -21.98 3.87 -3.53
C THR A 174 -21.87 2.39 -3.10
N ALA A 175 -22.07 2.13 -1.79
CA ALA A 175 -22.46 0.86 -1.14
C ALA A 175 -21.45 -0.31 -1.24
N ILE A 176 -20.80 -0.75 -0.16
CA ILE A 176 -21.40 -1.44 1.00
C ILE A 176 -20.50 -1.18 2.23
N PRO A 177 -21.02 -0.73 3.39
CA PRO A 177 -20.24 -0.68 4.61
C PRO A 177 -19.87 -2.11 5.01
N LEU A 178 -18.57 -2.42 5.05
CA LEU A 178 -18.06 -3.73 5.45
C LEU A 178 -18.03 -3.90 6.99
N PHE A 179 -18.38 -2.85 7.72
CA PHE A 179 -18.59 -2.83 9.16
C PHE A 179 -19.80 -1.93 9.44
N ASP A 180 -20.89 -2.55 9.87
CA ASP A 180 -22.04 -1.86 10.47
C ASP A 180 -21.64 -1.56 11.92
N ASP A 181 -20.89 -0.47 12.14
CA ASP A 181 -20.69 0.09 13.48
C ASP A 181 -21.95 0.89 13.87
N ALA A 182 -23.06 0.17 14.00
CA ALA A 182 -24.27 0.64 14.65
C ALA A 182 -24.38 -0.02 16.03
N ASP A 183 -23.53 0.41 16.95
CA ASP A 183 -23.84 0.31 18.38
C ASP A 183 -24.71 1.51 18.76
N ASP A 184 -26.00 1.23 18.86
CA ASP A 184 -26.98 1.72 19.83
C ASP A 184 -27.00 3.21 20.22
N GLU A 185 -28.07 3.90 19.81
CA GLU A 185 -29.10 4.36 20.76
C GLU A 185 -30.33 4.83 19.97
N ASP A 186 -31.52 4.44 20.44
CA ASP A 186 -32.86 4.76 19.95
C ASP A 186 -33.40 3.92 18.78
N LEU A 187 -34.07 2.81 19.11
CA LEU A 187 -35.47 2.49 18.77
C LEU A 187 -35.77 0.99 19.00
N LEU A 188 -35.95 0.60 20.26
CA LEU A 188 -36.71 -0.60 20.63
C LEU A 188 -37.99 -0.15 21.35
N GLU A 189 -39.05 0.12 20.60
CA GLU A 189 -40.41 0.05 21.12
C GLU A 189 -40.85 -1.42 21.06
N ASP A 190 -40.83 -2.04 22.24
CA ASP A 190 -41.80 -3.02 22.76
C ASP A 190 -42.35 -4.09 21.80
N VAL A 191 -41.62 -5.20 21.67
CA VAL A 191 -42.23 -6.53 21.52
C VAL A 191 -41.39 -7.55 22.30
N ASP A 192 -41.82 -7.87 23.53
CA ASP A 192 -41.24 -8.96 24.32
C ASP A 192 -41.66 -10.32 23.71
N PRO A 193 -40.74 -11.14 23.18
CA PRO A 193 -41.09 -12.41 22.55
C PRO A 193 -41.25 -13.56 23.56
N TRP A 194 -41.22 -13.29 24.88
CA TRP A 194 -41.25 -14.32 25.92
C TRP A 194 -42.57 -14.40 26.71
N ASP A 195 -43.63 -13.70 26.28
CA ASP A 195 -44.93 -13.63 26.98
C ASP A 195 -45.86 -14.84 26.73
N GLU A 196 -45.37 -15.96 26.18
CA GLU A 196 -46.19 -17.14 25.87
C GLU A 196 -45.55 -18.48 26.28
N TRP A 197 -44.92 -18.58 27.45
CA TRP A 197 -44.70 -19.90 28.08
C TRP A 197 -45.60 -20.04 29.31
N PRO A 198 -46.62 -20.91 29.29
CA PRO A 198 -47.40 -21.20 30.48
C PRO A 198 -46.57 -22.10 31.41
N ASP A 199 -46.18 -21.54 32.55
CA ASP A 199 -45.69 -22.28 33.70
C ASP A 199 -46.88 -23.01 34.35
N ASP A 200 -46.97 -24.32 34.13
CA ASP A 200 -47.64 -25.22 35.07
C ASP A 200 -46.71 -25.38 36.29
N ASP A 201 -47.17 -24.98 37.49
CA ASP A 201 -47.21 -25.84 38.68
C ASP A 201 -47.63 -25.06 39.94
N ASP A 202 -48.80 -25.45 40.45
CA ASP A 202 -49.20 -25.71 41.84
C ASP A 202 -49.09 -24.66 42.98
N ASP A 203 -50.24 -24.60 43.69
CA ASP A 203 -50.47 -24.31 45.12
C ASP A 203 -50.28 -22.87 45.66
N ASP A 204 -51.39 -22.18 45.99
CA ASP A 204 -51.76 -21.93 47.41
C ASP A 204 -53.16 -21.26 47.58
N LEU A 205 -54.02 -21.94 48.34
CA LEU A 205 -55.00 -21.46 49.33
C LEU A 205 -55.74 -20.11 49.19
N GLY A 206 -57.09 -20.19 49.26
CA GLY A 206 -57.94 -19.12 49.78
C GLY A 206 -59.45 -19.33 49.57
N GLU A 207 -60.19 -19.54 50.67
CA GLU A 207 -61.65 -19.68 50.78
C GLU A 207 -62.46 -18.40 50.40
N TYR A 208 -63.79 -18.45 50.65
CA TYR A 208 -64.86 -17.44 50.57
C TYR A 208 -65.62 -17.43 49.21
N GLU A 209 -66.92 -17.74 49.08
CA GLU A 209 -68.06 -18.02 49.97
C GLU A 209 -69.02 -18.98 49.25
#